data_AF-A0A955M469-F1
#
_entry.id   AF-A0A955M469-F1
#
_cell.length_a   1.000
_cell.length_b   1.000
_cell.length_c   1.000
_cell.angle_alpha   90.00
_cell.angle_beta   90.00
_cell.angle_gamma   90.00
#
_symmetry.space_group_name_H-M   'P 1'
#
loop_
_entity.id
_entity.type
_entity.pdbx_description
1 polymer ?
#
loop_
_entity_poly.entity_id
_entity_poly.type
_entity_poly.pdbx_seq_one_letter_code
_entity_poly.pdbx_strand_id
1 'polypeptide(L)'
;GNFYGIFDSHKIFEKFDDLRVTPQFFHGPYFCQRCDEITTDKTCGCADKYKQEISGTYIRKQLLAKKPISPKIFRPEVLKTLLKLNDLFVETT
;
A
#
# COMPACT_ATOMS: atom_id res chain seq x y z
N GLY A 1 -6.51 6.31 -13.26
CA GLY A 1 -5.15 6.20 -12.70
C GLY A 1 -4.15 6.08 -13.82
N ASN A 2 -2.84 6.03 -13.52
CA ASN A 2 -1.71 5.93 -14.46
C ASN A 2 -1.29 7.24 -15.17
N PHE A 3 -1.40 8.38 -14.49
CA PHE A 3 -0.92 9.66 -15.02
C PHE A 3 0.62 9.81 -14.99
N TYR A 4 1.32 9.02 -14.16
CA TYR A 4 2.78 9.05 -13.97
C TYR A 4 3.35 7.63 -13.88
N GLY A 5 4.64 7.49 -14.19
CA GLY A 5 5.38 6.27 -13.92
C GLY A 5 5.56 6.02 -12.41
N ILE A 6 5.69 4.74 -12.04
CA ILE A 6 5.74 4.29 -10.63
C ILE A 6 6.84 4.95 -9.78
N PHE A 7 7.93 5.41 -10.39
CA PHE A 7 9.05 6.06 -9.68
C PHE A 7 9.36 7.47 -10.19
N ASP A 8 8.46 8.10 -10.96
CA ASP A 8 8.71 9.45 -11.47
C ASP A 8 8.77 10.49 -10.34
N SER A 9 8.06 10.23 -9.23
CA SER A 9 8.16 11.01 -7.99
C SER A 9 9.52 10.88 -7.29
N HIS A 10 10.30 9.82 -7.54
CA HIS A 10 11.67 9.73 -7.05
C HIS A 10 12.61 10.54 -7.94
N LYS A 11 12.51 10.35 -9.26
CA LYS A 11 13.37 10.99 -10.26
C LYS A 11 13.29 12.51 -10.24
N ILE A 12 12.14 13.08 -9.89
CA ILE A 12 11.98 14.54 -9.85
C ILE A 12 12.98 15.21 -8.89
N PHE A 13 13.40 14.50 -7.84
CA PHE A 13 14.36 15.01 -6.86
C PHE A 13 15.79 15.12 -7.41
N GLU A 14 16.13 14.45 -8.52
CA GLU A 14 17.41 14.63 -9.22
C GLU A 14 17.60 16.05 -9.75
N LYS A 15 16.52 16.84 -9.83
CA LYS A 15 16.53 18.23 -10.30
C LYS A 15 16.78 19.27 -9.20
N PHE A 16 16.89 18.84 -7.94
CA PHE A 16 17.04 19.74 -6.79
C PHE A 16 18.29 19.38 -6.00
N ASP A 17 19.17 20.35 -5.82
CA ASP A 17 20.43 20.23 -5.05
C ASP A 17 20.42 21.09 -3.77
N ASP A 18 19.39 21.92 -3.58
CA ASP A 18 19.25 22.90 -2.50
C ASP A 18 18.32 22.44 -1.37
N LEU A 19 17.89 21.18 -1.40
CA LEU A 19 17.00 20.62 -0.41
C LEU A 19 17.67 20.55 0.96
N ARG A 20 17.05 21.20 1.95
CA ARG A 20 17.47 21.12 3.37
C ARG A 20 16.95 19.87 4.08
N VAL A 21 16.43 18.91 3.32
CA VAL A 21 15.94 17.61 3.78
C VAL A 21 16.43 16.53 2.85
N THR A 22 16.68 15.33 3.36
CA THR A 22 17.11 14.19 2.55
C THR A 22 15.89 13.35 2.16
N PRO A 23 15.55 13.24 0.87
CA PRO A 23 14.48 12.35 0.41
C PRO A 23 14.81 10.89 0.75
N GLN A 24 13.80 10.14 1.17
CA GLN A 24 13.89 8.69 1.39
C GLN A 24 12.96 7.98 0.40
N PHE A 25 13.54 7.16 -0.47
CA PHE A 25 12.81 6.54 -1.58
C PHE A 25 12.35 5.12 -1.23
N PHE A 26 11.04 4.92 -1.18
CA PHE A 26 10.41 3.64 -0.84
C PHE A 26 9.84 2.95 -2.07
N HIS A 27 9.99 1.63 -2.13
CA HIS A 27 9.31 0.81 -3.13
C HIS A 27 7.96 0.32 -2.59
N GLY A 28 7.03 0.05 -3.49
CA GLY A 28 5.69 -0.41 -3.13
C GLY A 28 5.74 -1.76 -2.39
N PRO A 29 5.08 -1.92 -1.24
CA PRO A 29 5.06 -3.18 -0.51
C PRO A 29 4.08 -4.17 -1.15
N TYR A 30 4.43 -5.46 -1.09
CA TYR A 30 3.56 -6.58 -1.44
C TYR A 30 3.63 -7.65 -0.35
N PHE A 31 2.62 -8.52 -0.31
CA PHE A 31 2.65 -9.70 0.54
C PHE A 31 3.30 -10.87 -0.18
N CYS A 32 4.40 -11.41 0.35
CA CYS A 32 5.06 -12.58 -0.20
C CYS A 32 4.48 -13.85 0.42
N GLN A 33 3.81 -14.67 -0.39
CA GLN A 33 3.19 -15.92 0.09
C GLN A 33 4.21 -16.97 0.55
N ARG A 34 5.47 -16.89 0.06
CA ARG A 34 6.54 -17.81 0.45
C ARG A 34 7.25 -17.39 1.74
N CYS A 35 7.49 -16.09 1.91
CA CYS A 35 8.09 -15.54 3.13
C CYS A 35 7.07 -15.33 4.25
N ASP A 36 5.78 -15.32 3.92
CA ASP A 36 4.64 -15.05 4.81
C ASP A 36 4.71 -13.67 5.47
N GLU A 37 5.20 -12.67 4.74
CA GLU A 37 5.42 -11.30 5.24
C GLU A 37 5.11 -10.23 4.19
N ILE A 38 4.88 -9.00 4.66
CA ILE A 38 4.84 -7.80 3.82
C ILE A 38 6.28 -7.35 3.57
N THR A 39 6.67 -7.22 2.31
CA THR A 39 8.04 -6.98 1.89
C THR A 39 8.08 -6.16 0.60
N THR A 40 9.27 -5.88 0.09
CA THR A 40 9.50 -5.12 -1.15
C THR A 40 10.37 -5.91 -2.11
N ASP A 41 10.44 -5.47 -3.36
CA ASP A 41 11.35 -5.98 -4.39
C ASP A 41 12.83 -5.85 -4.00
N LYS A 42 13.17 -4.87 -3.15
CA LYS A 42 14.52 -4.69 -2.62
C LYS A 42 14.89 -5.67 -1.50
N THR A 43 13.90 -6.15 -0.74
CA THR A 43 14.14 -6.95 0.47
C THR A 43 13.84 -8.44 0.28
N CYS A 44 13.02 -8.79 -0.71
CA CYS A 44 12.62 -10.17 -0.96
C CYS A 44 13.09 -10.66 -2.33
N GLY A 45 13.92 -11.71 -2.33
CA GLY A 45 14.41 -12.35 -3.55
C GLY A 45 13.50 -13.45 -4.12
N CYS A 46 12.26 -13.57 -3.66
CA CYS A 46 11.34 -14.57 -4.19
C CYS A 46 10.79 -14.18 -5.57
N ALA A 47 10.53 -15.19 -6.41
CA ALA A 47 9.94 -14.99 -7.73
C ALA A 47 8.55 -14.34 -7.67
N ASP A 48 8.19 -13.60 -8.71
CA ASP A 48 6.95 -12.82 -8.80
C ASP A 48 5.67 -13.62 -8.58
N LYS A 49 5.67 -14.92 -8.88
CA LYS A 49 4.52 -15.81 -8.62
C LYS A 49 4.10 -15.89 -7.15
N TYR A 50 4.99 -15.53 -6.22
CA TYR A 50 4.69 -15.47 -4.79
C TYR A 50 4.23 -14.09 -4.32
N LYS A 51 4.29 -13.07 -5.18
CA LYS A 51 3.91 -11.70 -4.85
C LYS A 51 2.41 -11.54 -4.94
N GLN A 52 1.82 -11.02 -3.88
CA GLN A 52 0.43 -10.59 -3.84
C GLN A 52 0.37 -9.09 -3.54
N GLU A 53 -0.07 -8.32 -4.53
CA GLU A 53 -0.25 -6.88 -4.41
C GLU A 53 -1.30 -6.49 -3.38
N ILE A 54 -1.06 -5.40 -2.66
CA ILE A 54 -1.97 -4.87 -1.63
C ILE A 54 -2.84 -3.79 -2.27
N SER A 55 -3.99 -4.20 -2.83
CA SER A 55 -4.89 -3.27 -3.53
C SER A 55 -5.75 -2.45 -2.56
N GLY A 56 -5.51 -1.14 -2.51
CA GLY A 56 -6.35 -0.19 -1.77
C GLY A 56 -7.80 -0.15 -2.29
N THR A 57 -8.02 -0.33 -3.60
CA THR A 57 -9.37 -0.41 -4.17
C THR A 57 -10.13 -1.63 -3.65
N TYR A 58 -9.46 -2.78 -3.57
CA TYR A 58 -10.03 -3.97 -2.95
C TYR A 58 -10.36 -3.73 -1.48
N ILE A 59 -9.42 -3.18 -0.70
CA ILE A 59 -9.61 -2.88 0.73
C ILE A 59 -10.82 -1.96 0.94
N ARG A 60 -10.89 -0.82 0.22
CA ARG A 60 -12.04 0.10 0.31
C ARG A 60 -13.36 -0.59 -0.03
N LYS A 61 -13.38 -1.40 -1.09
CA LYS A 61 -14.57 -2.17 -1.47
C LYS A 61 -14.99 -3.17 -0.38
N GLN A 62 -14.05 -3.87 0.26
CA GLN A 62 -14.38 -4.79 1.36
C GLN A 62 -14.90 -4.03 2.59
N LEU A 63 -14.30 -2.89 2.92
CA LEU A 63 -14.72 -2.04 4.03
C LEU A 63 -16.16 -1.53 3.83
N LEU A 64 -16.48 -0.99 2.65
CA LEU A 64 -17.84 -0.56 2.29
C LEU A 64 -18.84 -1.72 2.34
N ALA A 65 -18.44 -2.90 1.90
CA ALA A 65 -19.27 -4.11 1.91
C ALA A 65 -19.33 -4.80 3.29
N LYS A 66 -18.64 -4.27 4.31
CA LYS A 66 -18.47 -4.90 5.63
C LYS A 66 -18.02 -6.36 5.56
N LYS A 67 -17.13 -6.66 4.60
CA LYS A 67 -16.58 -8.01 4.35
C LYS A 67 -15.22 -8.19 5.02
N PRO A 68 -14.85 -9.44 5.37
CA PRO A 68 -13.55 -9.72 5.97
C PRO A 68 -12.41 -9.42 4.99
N ILE A 69 -11.28 -8.98 5.54
CA ILE A 69 -10.01 -8.79 4.84
C ILE A 69 -9.00 -9.74 5.50
N SER A 70 -8.13 -10.35 4.69
CA SER A 70 -7.13 -11.30 5.21
C SER A 70 -6.24 -10.65 6.29
N PRO A 71 -6.03 -11.30 7.45
CA PRO A 71 -5.17 -10.80 8.52
C PRO A 71 -3.70 -10.66 8.10
N LYS A 72 -3.32 -11.31 7.00
CA LYS A 72 -1.96 -11.26 6.41
C LYS A 72 -1.62 -9.91 5.79
N ILE A 73 -2.63 -9.17 5.33
CA ILE A 73 -2.46 -7.87 4.66
C ILE A 73 -3.13 -6.72 5.41
N PHE A 74 -3.98 -7.02 6.39
CA PHE A 74 -4.74 -6.03 7.12
C PHE A 74 -4.90 -6.44 8.58
N ARG A 75 -4.49 -5.55 9.49
CA ARG A 75 -4.54 -5.82 10.94
C ARG A 75 -5.99 -5.98 11.43
N PRO A 76 -6.36 -7.11 12.07
CA PRO A 76 -7.74 -7.35 12.51
C PRO A 76 -8.30 -6.29 13.47
N GLU A 77 -7.46 -5.76 14.35
CA GLU A 77 -7.80 -4.72 15.33
C GLU A 77 -8.14 -3.39 14.64
N VAL A 78 -7.44 -3.06 13.55
CA VAL A 78 -7.72 -1.89 12.73
C VAL A 78 -9.04 -2.10 11.99
N LEU A 79 -9.25 -3.28 11.39
CA LEU A 79 -10.50 -3.59 10.67
C LEU A 79 -11.71 -3.48 11.61
N LYS A 80 -11.61 -4.07 12.80
CA LYS A 80 -12.64 -3.99 13.83
C LYS A 80 -12.94 -2.55 14.24
N THR A 81 -11.92 -1.70 14.30
CA THR A 81 -12.10 -0.28 14.64
C THR A 81 -12.80 0.48 13.51
N LEU A 82 -12.38 0.29 12.27
CA LEU A 82 -12.99 0.94 11.10
C LEU A 82 -14.45 0.54 10.90
N LEU A 83 -14.80 -0.73 11.14
CA LEU A 83 -16.18 -1.22 11.00
C LEU A 83 -17.16 -0.67 12.06
N LYS A 84 -16.66 -0.03 13.13
CA LYS A 84 -17.49 0.65 14.14
C LYS A 84 -17.80 2.10 13.78
N LEU A 85 -17.11 2.68 12.80
CA LEU A 85 -17.36 4.06 12.38
C LEU A 85 -18.63 4.11 11.54
N ASN A 86 -19.45 5.12 11.78
CA ASN A 86 -20.66 5.36 10.98
C ASN A 86 -20.28 5.89 9.59
N ASP A 87 -19.34 6.84 9.55
CA ASP A 87 -18.91 7.52 8.32
C ASP A 87 -17.44 7.23 8.06
N LEU A 88 -17.19 6.17 7.27
CA LEU A 88 -15.83 5.69 7.02
C LEU A 88 -15.08 6.52 5.96
N PHE A 89 -15.82 7.16 5.06
CA PHE A 89 -15.26 7.96 3.96
C PHE A 89 -15.94 9.32 3.94
N VAL A 90 -15.16 10.35 3.62
CA VAL A 90 -15.67 11.72 3.43
C VAL A 90 -16.45 11.77 2.12
N GLU A 91 -17.67 12.31 2.16
CA GLU A 91 -18.45 12.56 0.95
C GLU A 91 -17.77 13.65 0.11
N THR A 92 -17.47 13.34 -1.15
CA THR A 92 -17.03 14.36 -2.11
C THR A 92 -18.26 15.11 -2.61
N THR A 93 -18.38 16.37 -2.18
CA THR A 93 -19.36 17.34 -2.72
C THR A 93 -19.05 17.66 -4.19
#